data_AF-A0A2V7VX28-F1
#
_entry.id   AF-A0A2V7VX28-F1
#
_cell.length_a   1.000
_cell.length_b   1.000
_cell.length_c   1.000
_cell.angle_alpha   90.00
_cell.angle_beta   90.00
_cell.angle_gamma   90.00
#
_symmetry.space_group_name_H-M   'P 1'
#
loop_
_entity.id
_entity.type
_entity.pdbx_description
1 polymer ?
#
loop_
_entity_poly.entity_id
_entity_poly.type
_entity_poly.pdbx_seq_one_letter_code
_entity_poly.pdbx_strand_id
1 'polypeptide(L)'
;MSTPKRSTIYFDPDIHRALRLKAAATDRTISDVVNDAIRQTLSEDAADLETFEKRRREPALDFDEVVLSTSVAKFDDTEVPSS
;
A
#
# COMPACT_ATOMS: atom_id res chain seq x y z
N MET A 1 17.93 -12.52 18.89
CA MET A 1 18.26 -11.69 17.72
C MET A 1 18.56 -12.61 16.55
N SER A 2 17.80 -12.52 15.45
CA SER A 2 18.05 -13.33 14.25
C SER A 2 19.38 -12.92 13.62
N THR A 3 20.24 -13.89 13.33
CA THR A 3 21.49 -13.62 12.61
C THR A 3 21.18 -13.21 11.18
N PRO A 4 21.71 -12.07 10.69
CA PRO A 4 21.46 -11.64 9.32
C PRO A 4 22.09 -12.63 8.32
N LYS A 5 21.29 -13.09 7.35
CA LYS A 5 21.77 -13.95 6.27
C LYS A 5 22.30 -13.08 5.13
N ARG A 6 23.52 -13.35 4.67
CA ARG A 6 24.11 -12.66 3.53
C ARG A 6 23.46 -13.15 2.24
N SER A 7 22.99 -12.22 1.42
CA SER A 7 22.42 -12.46 0.10
C SER A 7 23.01 -11.46 -0.89
N THR A 8 23.31 -11.90 -2.11
CA THR A 8 23.74 -11.02 -3.20
C THR A 8 22.54 -10.77 -4.11
N ILE A 9 22.19 -9.50 -4.32
CA ILE A 9 21.05 -9.08 -5.14
C ILE A 9 21.58 -8.14 -6.22
N TYR A 10 21.20 -8.39 -7.46
CA TYR A 10 21.48 -7.48 -8.57
C TYR A 10 20.35 -6.46 -8.66
N PHE A 11 20.70 -5.17 -8.64
CA PHE A 11 19.77 -4.08 -8.84
C PHE A 11 19.98 -3.48 -10.22
N ASP A 12 18.89 -2.99 -10.82
CA ASP A 12 18.98 -2.06 -11.93
C ASP A 12 19.78 -0.80 -11.50
N PRO A 13 20.64 -0.23 -12.36
CA PRO A 13 21.42 0.97 -12.05
C PRO A 13 20.58 2.15 -11.53
N ASP A 14 19.40 2.38 -12.11
CA ASP A 14 18.52 3.48 -11.74
C ASP A 14 17.87 3.23 -10.38
N ILE A 15 17.47 1.98 -10.11
CA ILE A 15 16.94 1.55 -8.81
C ILE A 15 18.01 1.68 -7.73
N HIS A 16 19.24 1.23 -8.00
CA HIS A 16 20.34 1.33 -7.05
C HIS A 16 20.65 2.79 -6.70
N ARG A 17 20.60 3.71 -7.69
CA ARG A 17 20.77 5.15 -7.46
C ARG A 17 19.65 5.71 -6.58
N ALA A 18 18.40 5.38 -6.87
CA ALA A 18 17.25 5.80 -6.06
C ALA A 18 17.33 5.27 -4.62
N LEU A 19 17.71 4.00 -4.44
CA LEU A 19 17.93 3.39 -3.13
C LEU A 19 19.02 4.10 -2.34
N ARG A 20 20.15 4.44 -2.98
CA ARG A 20 21.25 5.16 -2.33
C ARG A 20 20.82 6.55 -1.86
N LEU A 21 20.02 7.26 -2.67
CA LEU A 21 19.46 8.56 -2.28
C LEU A 21 18.50 8.44 -1.10
N LYS A 22 17.61 7.43 -1.12
CA LYS A 22 16.67 7.17 -0.02
C LYS A 22 17.38 6.78 1.28
N ALA A 23 18.40 5.93 1.19
CA ALA A 23 19.24 5.53 2.31
C ALA A 23 19.95 6.74 2.95
N ALA A 24 20.55 7.61 2.12
CA ALA A 24 21.19 8.84 2.60
C ALA A 24 20.19 9.84 3.22
N ALA A 25 18.98 9.97 2.66
CA ALA A 25 17.96 10.87 3.19
C ALA A 25 17.36 10.39 4.52
N THR A 26 17.54 9.12 4.88
CA THR A 26 16.95 8.51 6.09
C THR A 26 18.00 8.12 7.13
N ASP A 27 19.29 8.36 6.86
CA ASP A 27 20.43 7.89 7.67
C ASP A 27 20.41 6.36 7.92
N ARG A 28 19.98 5.59 6.91
CA ARG A 28 19.89 4.13 6.98
C ARG A 28 20.80 3.47 5.96
N THR A 29 21.11 2.19 6.18
CA THR A 29 21.83 1.40 5.17
C THR A 29 20.88 0.97 4.04
N ILE A 30 21.43 0.72 2.85
CA ILE A 30 20.66 0.17 1.73
C ILE A 30 20.01 -1.17 2.12
N SER A 31 20.73 -2.01 2.87
CA SER A 31 20.20 -3.29 3.36
C SER A 31 18.99 -3.10 4.30
N ASP A 32 19.01 -2.09 5.16
CA ASP A 32 17.88 -1.80 6.06
C ASP A 32 16.65 -1.31 5.28
N VAL A 33 16.85 -0.40 4.32
CA VAL A 33 15.78 0.11 3.47
C VAL A 33 15.14 -1.01 2.65
N VAL A 34 15.97 -1.90 2.09
CA VAL A 34 15.51 -3.06 1.31
C VAL A 34 14.77 -4.07 2.19
N ASN A 35 15.32 -4.40 3.37
CA ASN A 35 14.67 -5.34 4.29
C ASN A 35 13.30 -4.83 4.75
N ASP A 36 13.18 -3.55 5.05
CA ASP A 36 11.89 -2.95 5.45
C ASP A 36 10.89 -2.97 4.31
N ALA A 37 11.31 -2.61 3.09
CA ALA A 37 10.43 -2.66 1.93
C ALA A 37 9.90 -4.08 1.69
N ILE A 38 10.78 -5.10 1.77
CA ILE A 38 10.39 -6.50 1.62
C ILE A 38 9.42 -6.92 2.73
N ARG A 39 9.68 -6.56 4.00
CA ARG A 39 8.78 -6.88 5.11
C ARG A 39 7.40 -6.23 4.93
N GLN A 40 7.38 -4.99 4.47
CA GLN A 40 6.14 -4.26 4.23
C GLN A 40 5.32 -4.95 3.14
N THR A 41 5.91 -5.20 1.97
CA THR A 41 5.21 -5.89 0.86
C THR A 41 4.69 -7.26 1.28
N LEU A 42 5.50 -8.07 1.99
CA LEU A 42 5.04 -9.38 2.48
C LEU A 42 3.94 -9.28 3.53
N SER A 43 3.94 -8.24 4.36
CA SER A 43 2.90 -8.03 5.37
C SER A 43 1.59 -7.55 4.74
N GLU A 44 1.66 -6.70 3.73
CA GLU A 44 0.50 -6.22 2.96
C GLU A 44 -0.17 -7.41 2.24
N ASP A 45 0.62 -8.24 1.54
CA ASP A 45 0.12 -9.46 0.90
C ASP A 45 -0.56 -10.40 1.91
N ALA A 46 0.01 -10.55 3.11
CA ALA A 46 -0.58 -11.40 4.16
C ALA A 46 -1.90 -10.84 4.69
N ALA A 47 -2.00 -9.53 4.88
CA ALA A 47 -3.21 -8.86 5.34
C ALA A 47 -4.34 -8.93 4.30
N ASP A 48 -4.00 -8.81 3.01
CA ASP A 48 -4.95 -8.94 1.91
C ASP A 48 -5.51 -10.37 1.81
N LEU A 49 -4.65 -11.38 1.92
CA LEU A 49 -5.08 -12.79 1.95
C LEU A 49 -5.97 -13.10 3.15
N GLU A 50 -5.66 -12.58 4.34
CA GLU A 50 -6.49 -12.76 5.53
C GLU A 50 -7.86 -12.09 5.35
N THR A 51 -7.89 -10.90 4.76
CA THR A 51 -9.13 -10.17 4.45
C THR A 51 -9.97 -10.95 3.44
N PHE A 52 -9.35 -11.49 2.39
CA PHE A 52 -10.03 -12.33 1.42
C PHE A 52 -10.68 -13.55 2.08
N GLU A 53 -9.95 -14.29 2.91
CA GLU A 53 -10.48 -15.45 3.63
C GLU A 53 -11.64 -15.10 4.58
N LYS A 54 -11.58 -13.96 5.28
CA LYS A 54 -12.68 -13.49 6.14
C LYS A 54 -13.93 -13.16 5.33
N ARG A 55 -13.76 -12.55 4.15
CA ARG A 55 -14.87 -12.16 3.26
C ARG A 55 -15.43 -13.29 2.42
N ARG A 56 -14.79 -14.46 2.35
CA ARG A 56 -15.33 -15.64 1.61
C ARG A 56 -16.72 -16.08 2.07
N ARG A 57 -17.14 -15.69 3.27
CA ARG A 57 -18.47 -16.02 3.83
C ARG A 57 -19.47 -14.87 3.72
N GLU A 58 -19.05 -13.72 3.21
CA GLU A 58 -19.96 -12.61 2.99
C GLU A 58 -20.90 -12.95 1.82
N PRO A 59 -22.20 -12.64 1.94
CA PRO A 59 -23.13 -12.74 0.82
C PRO A 59 -22.61 -11.89 -0.35
N ALA A 60 -22.71 -12.41 -1.57
CA ALA A 60 -22.41 -11.61 -2.75
C ALA A 60 -23.41 -10.44 -2.79
N LEU A 61 -22.87 -9.22 -2.80
CA LEU A 61 -23.65 -8.01 -3.01
C LEU A 61 -23.96 -7.86 -4.50
N ASP A 62 -25.15 -7.39 -4.83
CA ASP A 62 -25.50 -7.09 -6.20
C ASP A 62 -24.72 -5.86 -6.69
N PHE A 63 -24.26 -5.90 -7.93
CA PHE A 63 -23.43 -4.84 -8.50
C PHE A 63 -24.16 -3.49 -8.53
N ASP A 64 -25.47 -3.49 -8.79
CA ASP A 64 -26.28 -2.27 -8.86
C ASP A 64 -26.38 -1.59 -7.49
N GLU A 65 -26.39 -2.37 -6.40
CA GLU A 65 -26.47 -1.87 -5.02
C GLU A 65 -25.15 -1.20 -4.55
N VAL A 66 -24.00 -1.73 -5.00
CA VAL A 66 -22.67 -1.16 -4.71
C VAL A 66 -22.45 0.17 -5.45
N VAL A 67 -22.88 0.26 -6.70
CA VAL A 67 -22.76 1.49 -7.50
C VAL A 67 -23.67 2.59 -6.94
N LEU A 68 -24.90 2.25 -6.54
CA LEU A 68 -25.83 3.22 -5.98
C LEU A 68 -25.35 3.79 -4.64
N SER A 69 -24.82 2.94 -3.75
CA SER A 69 -24.31 3.38 -2.43
C SER A 69 -23.06 4.26 -2.51
N THR A 70 -22.20 4.03 -3.51
CA THR A 70 -20.99 4.84 -3.71
C THR A 70 -21.30 6.20 -4.38
N SER A 71 -22.44 6.33 -5.04
CA SER A 71 -22.80 7.50 -5.87
C SER A 71 -23.52 8.63 -5.13
N VAL A 72 -23.64 8.60 -3.80
CA VAL A 72 -24.35 9.65 -3.04
C VAL A 72 -23.39 10.51 -2.21
N ALA A 73 -22.51 11.23 -2.90
CA ALA A 73 -22.13 12.57 -2.47
C ALA A 73 -22.81 13.53 -3.44
N LYS A 74 -24.06 13.89 -3.15
CA LYS A 74 -24.70 15.05 -3.77
C LYS A 74 -23.78 16.25 -3.48
N PHE A 75 -23.27 16.88 -4.53
CA PHE A 75 -22.84 18.27 -4.46
C PHE A 75 -24.04 19.06 -3.94
N ASP A 76 -23.96 19.51 -2.69
CA ASP A 76 -24.88 20.51 -2.16
C ASP A 76 -24.48 21.84 -2.81
N ASP A 77 -25.21 22.23 -3.85
CA ASP A 77 -25.20 23.59 -4.38
C ASP A 77 -25.65 24.52 -3.24
N THR A 78 -24.69 25.09 -2.51
CA THR A 78 -24.96 26.20 -1.61
C THR A 78 -25.47 27.37 -2.44
N GLU A 79 -26.79 27.59 -2.39
CA GLU A 79 -27.43 28.86 -2.69
C GLU A 79 -26.66 30.00 -2.02
N VAL A 80 -26.07 30.86 -2.84
CA VAL A 80 -25.55 32.17 -2.42
C VAL A 80 -26.75 33.12 -2.35
N PRO A 81 -27.17 33.61 -1.17
CA PRO A 81 -28.18 34.66 -1.13
C PRO A 81 -27.54 35.96 -1.62
N SER A 82 -28.19 36.53 -2.64
CA SER A 82 -27.90 37.84 -3.21
C SER A 82 -28.00 38.93 -2.13
N SER A 83 -27.01 39.83 -2.09
CA SER A 83 -27.09 41.15 -1.47
C SER A 83 -26.24 42.12 -2.26
#